data_AF-A0A231H9R8-F1
#
_entry.id   AF-A0A231H9R8-F1
#
_cell.length_a   1.000
_cell.length_b   1.000
_cell.length_c   1.000
_cell.angle_alpha   90.00
_cell.angle_beta   90.00
_cell.angle_gamma   90.00
#
_symmetry.space_group_name_H-M   'P 1'
#
loop_
_entity.id
_entity.type
_entity.pdbx_description
1 polymer ?
#
loop_
_entity_poly.entity_id
_entity_poly.type
_entity_poly.pdbx_seq_one_letter_code
_entity_poly.pdbx_strand_id
1 'polypeptide(L)' 'MIELAMEQMEDIPLSHEKAELEKDIDAMMATASPNRRWEFPSDGLVADGVEAVREHYRRALSGALSRGMANDGKYGRK' A
#
# COMPACT_ATOMS: atom_id res chain seq x y z
N MET A 1 -2.55 0.80 23.78
CA MET A 1 -3.21 0.53 22.49
C MET A 1 -4.64 1.01 22.63
N ILE A 2 -5.12 1.84 21.71
CA ILE A 2 -6.50 2.36 21.73
C ILE A 2 -7.36 1.32 21.02
N GLU A 3 -8.29 0.70 21.74
CA GLU A 3 -9.35 -0.11 21.12
C GLU A 3 -10.29 0.85 20.36
N LEU A 4 -10.30 0.74 19.03
CA LEU A 4 -11.23 1.49 18.18
C LEU A 4 -12.63 0.91 18.35
N ALA A 5 -13.66 1.75 18.43
CA ALA A 5 -15.04 1.28 18.35
C ALA A 5 -15.28 0.63 16.96
N MET A 6 -16.14 -0.39 16.86
CA MET A 6 -16.40 -1.12 15.60
C MET A 6 -16.64 -0.19 14.40
N GLU A 7 -17.39 0.89 14.58
CA GLU A 7 -17.64 1.87 13.50
C GLU A 7 -16.35 2.55 13.01
N GLN A 8 -15.40 2.84 13.92
CA GLN A 8 -14.10 3.42 13.58
C GLN A 8 -13.14 2.41 12.94
N MET A 9 -13.39 1.10 13.11
CA MET A 9 -12.59 0.05 12.46
C MET A 9 -12.88 -0.02 10.96
N GLU A 10 -14.06 0.42 10.51
CA GLU A 10 -14.46 0.40 9.10
C GLU A 10 -14.12 1.69 8.34
N ASP A 11 -14.02 2.83 9.05
CA ASP A 11 -13.72 4.13 8.43
C ASP A 11 -12.36 4.17 7.72
N ILE A 12 -11.34 3.52 8.29
CA ILE A 12 -9.98 3.49 7.72
C ILE A 12 -9.95 2.64 6.44
N PRO A 13 -10.44 1.38 6.44
CA PRO A 13 -10.59 0.59 5.22
C PRO A 13 -11.45 1.28 4.15
N LEU A 14 -12.59 1.87 4.52
CA LEU A 14 -13.47 2.53 3.57
C LEU A 14 -12.80 3.75 2.90
N SER A 15 -12.03 4.51 3.67
CA SER A 15 -11.25 5.64 3.13
C SER A 15 -10.13 5.16 2.20
N HIS A 16 -9.51 4.02 2.52
CA HIS A 16 -8.48 3.41 1.69
C HIS A 16 -9.05 2.96 0.33
N GLU A 17 -10.17 2.24 0.33
CA GLU A 17 -10.81 1.74 -0.89
C GLU A 17 -11.27 2.87 -1.81
N LYS A 18 -11.82 3.97 -1.26
CA LYS A 18 -12.17 5.16 -2.05
C LYS A 18 -10.96 5.76 -2.74
N ALA A 19 -9.87 5.95 -1.99
CA ALA A 19 -8.62 6.47 -2.53
C ALA A 19 -8.02 5.55 -3.61
N GLU A 20 -8.13 4.23 -3.44
CA GLU A 20 -7.70 3.26 -4.45
C GLU A 20 -8.49 3.39 -5.77
N LEU A 21 -9.83 3.51 -5.69
CA LEU A 21 -10.71 3.70 -6.84
C LEU A 21 -10.42 5.01 -7.59
N GLU A 22 -10.12 6.08 -6.85
CA GLU A 22 -9.74 7.39 -7.39
C GLU A 22 -8.28 7.44 -7.88
N LYS A 23 -7.50 6.39 -7.58
CA LYS A 23 -6.05 6.31 -7.81
C LYS A 23 -5.27 7.42 -7.12
N ASP A 24 -5.77 7.92 -5.98
CA ASP A 24 -5.11 8.92 -5.15
C ASP A 24 -4.13 8.25 -4.18
N ILE A 25 -2.86 8.25 -4.56
CA ILE A 25 -1.78 7.63 -3.77
C ILE A 25 -1.54 8.38 -2.47
N ASP A 26 -1.68 9.70 -2.45
CA ASP A 26 -1.42 10.47 -1.24
C ASP A 26 -2.52 10.22 -0.20
N ALA A 27 -3.78 10.13 -0.65
CA ALA A 27 -4.89 9.74 0.21
C ALA A 27 -4.76 8.28 0.71
N MET A 28 -4.33 7.34 -0.13
CA MET A 28 -4.04 5.97 0.33
C MET A 28 -2.94 5.94 1.39
N MET A 29 -1.85 6.68 1.18
CA MET A 29 -0.75 6.74 2.16
C MET A 29 -1.14 7.37 3.50
N ALA A 30 -2.14 8.26 3.51
CA ALA A 30 -2.67 8.83 4.76
C ALA A 30 -3.37 7.80 5.65
N THR A 31 -3.86 6.71 5.07
CA THR A 31 -4.47 5.58 5.81
C THR A 31 -3.44 4.52 6.23
N ALA A 32 -2.21 4.59 5.74
CA ALA A 32 -1.19 3.60 6.04
C ALA A 32 -0.72 3.72 7.50
N SER A 33 -0.64 2.57 8.18
CA SER A 33 -0.02 2.51 9.50
C SER A 33 1.44 2.98 9.43
N PRO A 34 1.94 3.76 10.41
CA PRO A 34 3.32 4.18 10.48
C PRO A 34 4.22 2.98 10.86
N ASN A 35 4.43 2.09 9.89
CA ASN A 35 5.32 0.96 10.01
C ASN A 35 6.69 1.32 9.42
N ARG A 36 7.71 0.53 9.74
CA ARG A 36 9.02 0.64 9.06
C ARG A 36 9.06 -0.23 7.81
N ARG A 37 8.28 -1.32 7.81
CA ARG A 37 8.29 -2.38 6.81
C ARG A 37 6.85 -2.82 6.51
N TRP A 38 6.52 -2.92 5.23
CA TRP A 38 5.22 -3.38 4.75
C TRP A 38 5.39 -4.64 3.92
N GLU A 39 4.47 -5.58 4.10
CA GLU A 39 4.39 -6.79 3.29
C GLU A 39 3.22 -6.65 2.31
N PHE A 40 3.45 -7.07 1.07
CA PHE A 40 2.43 -7.19 0.03
C PHE A 40 2.31 -8.68 -0.32
N PRO A 41 1.49 -9.45 0.43
CA PRO A 41 1.44 -10.90 0.29
C PRO A 41 1.01 -11.36 -1.10
N SER A 42 0.11 -10.60 -1.74
CA SER A 42 -0.39 -10.87 -3.10
C SER A 42 0.73 -10.90 -4.13
N ASP A 43 1.79 -10.13 -3.92
CA ASP A 43 2.93 -10.01 -4.83
C ASP A 43 4.20 -10.71 -4.31
N GLY A 44 4.17 -11.23 -3.09
CA GLY A 44 5.36 -11.80 -2.42
C GLY A 44 6.46 -10.78 -2.16
N LEU A 45 6.10 -9.50 -2.04
CA LEU A 45 7.04 -8.38 -1.90
C LEU A 45 7.07 -7.80 -0.49
N VAL A 46 8.20 -7.17 -0.18
CA VAL A 46 8.41 -6.36 1.02
C VAL A 46 8.91 -4.99 0.60
N ALA A 47 8.35 -3.95 1.22
CA ALA A 47 8.81 -2.57 1.08
C ALA A 47 9.31 -2.04 2.42
N ASP A 48 10.51 -1.48 2.41
CA ASP A 48 11.09 -0.77 3.55
C ASP A 48 10.96 0.75 3.32
N GLY A 49 10.20 1.40 4.20
CA GLY A 49 9.95 2.84 4.13
C GLY A 49 8.79 3.27 3.22
N VAL A 50 8.25 4.44 3.54
CA VAL A 50 7.05 5.06 2.92
C VAL A 50 7.21 5.26 1.41
N GLU A 51 8.42 5.61 0.95
CA GLU A 51 8.66 5.85 -0.48
C GLU A 51 8.61 4.57 -1.32
N ALA A 52 9.00 3.42 -0.75
CA ALA A 52 8.90 2.13 -1.43
C ALA A 52 7.42 1.68 -1.54
N VAL A 53 6.61 1.95 -0.51
CA VAL A 53 5.15 1.71 -0.55
C VAL A 53 4.47 2.59 -1.60
N ARG A 54 4.82 3.88 -1.66
CA ARG A 54 4.31 4.81 -2.69
C ARG A 54 4.61 4.33 -4.10
N GLU A 55 5.85 3.89 -4.33
CA GLU A 55 6.26 3.36 -5.62
C GLU A 55 5.50 2.07 -5.97
N HIS A 56 5.22 1.22 -4.99
CA HIS A 56 4.42 0.02 -5.21
C HIS A 56 3.01 0.38 -5.69
N TYR A 57 2.32 1.29 -4.99
CA TYR A 57 0.99 1.77 -5.38
C TYR A 57 0.99 2.43 -6.77
N ARG A 58 2.01 3.24 -7.11
CA ARG A 58 2.17 3.79 -8.47
C ARG A 58 2.19 2.71 -9.54
N ARG A 59 2.94 1.63 -9.31
CA ARG A 59 3.05 0.50 -10.26
C ARG A 59 1.76 -0.33 -10.30
N ALA A 60 1.11 -0.55 -9.17
CA ALA A 60 -0.14 -1.30 -9.07
C ALA A 60 -1.27 -0.62 -9.83
N LEU A 61 -1.52 0.65 -9.53
CA LEU A 61 -2.66 1.41 -10.05
C LEU A 61 -2.51 1.85 -11.51
N SER A 62 -1.28 1.88 -12.02
CA SER A 62 -0.99 2.07 -13.45
C SER A 62 -1.17 0.80 -14.28
N GLY A 63 -1.42 -0.35 -13.64
CA GLY A 63 -1.45 -1.67 -14.30
C GLY A 63 -0.06 -2.19 -14.70
N ALA A 64 1.01 -1.52 -14.25
CA ALA A 64 2.39 -1.89 -14.57
C ALA A 64 2.87 -3.12 -13.80
N LEU A 65 2.36 -3.38 -12.59
CA LEU A 65 2.63 -4.63 -11.86
C LEU A 65 2.22 -5.87 -12.66
N SER A 66 1.14 -5.79 -13.46
CA SER A 66 0.69 -6.89 -14.31
C SER A 66 1.50 -7.07 -15.59
N ARG A 67 2.41 -6.13 -15.94
CA ARG A 67 3.09 -6.09 -17.25
C ARG A 67 4.62 -6.06 -17.18
N GLY A 68 5.23 -5.90 -16.00
CA GLY A 68 6.69 -5.75 -15.88
C GLY A 68 7.32 -6.47 -14.69
N MET A 69 7.54 -7.78 -14.81
CA MET A 69 8.57 -8.47 -14.02
C MET A 69 9.96 -8.11 -14.57
N ALA A 70 10.48 -6.95 -14.19
CA ALA A 70 11.90 -6.61 -14.35
C ALA A 70 12.36 -5.80 -13.14
N ASN A 71 12.75 -6.55 -12.12
CA ASN A 71 13.66 -6.24 -11.01
C ASN A 71 14.39 -4.88 -11.08
N ASP A 72 13.81 -3.83 -10.48
CA ASP A 72 14.53 -2.64 -10.04
C ASP A 72 14.74 -2.77 -8.53
N GLY A 73 16.00 -2.78 -8.08
CA GLY A 73 16.48 -3.26 -6.78
C GLY A 73 16.05 -2.48 -5.52
N LYS A 74 14.76 -2.15 -5.38
CA LYS A 74 14.14 -1.57 -4.19
C LYS A 74 13.18 -2.52 -3.46
N TYR A 75 12.94 -3.71 -4.01
CA TYR A 75 12.02 -4.71 -3.47
C TYR A 75 12.78 -6.00 -3.17
N GLY A 76 12.70 -6.48 -1.93
CA GLY A 76 13.17 -7.81 -1.56
C GLY A 76 12.08 -8.85 -1.84
N ARG A 77 12.45 -10.02 -2.39
CA ARG A 77 11.58 -11.20 -2.34
C ARG A 77 11.62 -11.78 -0.93
N LYS A 78 10.45 -12.22 -0.45
CA LYS A 78 10.30 -12.94 0.83
C LYS A 78 11.08 -14.25 0.85
#